data_AF-A0A5D0MZF9-F1
#
_entry.id   AF-A0A5D0MZF9-F1
#
_cell.length_a   1.000
_cell.length_b   1.000
_cell.length_c   1.000
_cell.angle_alpha   90.00
_cell.angle_beta   90.00
_cell.angle_gamma   90.00
#
_symmetry.space_group_name_H-M   'P 1'
#
loop_
_entity.id
_entity.type
_entity.pdbx_description
1 polymer ?
#
loop_
_entity_poly.entity_id
_entity_poly.type
_entity_poly.pdbx_seq_one_letter_code
_entity_poly.pdbx_strand_id
1 'polypeptide(L)'
;MTDERPDSTPPRHPAPTPGHRPGPPAAPQWPRHPPPGAAGPGRDGGPRSWRGRHSGSLLTGVTALLLLAFVGVVGGAVLVSMPSARGRPVVFPTFGPPAGAPSPTSAAPAATSAAPARASGPFDGTPAAGFPQGQAGIVLPAAKRTGPFTEKQVAAALAKVRKVLVTARLDRQFMTGDDPEPLVRQFARDARAGLRKAFASDTFAAYATRVAPGARLTADQPRVQGRISYRATKDDEGIRILAVTTNFVWSYAFRTTSTVPGDALVVVHDTVVWSVPHPDDVESSSTGLWIEDANSYAANVDCAAYDKGLLNLGTHSSDGPDLDAVFDPAATLDLPDTC
;
A
#
# COMPACT_ATOMS: atom_id res chain seq x y z
N MET A 1 -25.82 27.22 60.57
CA MET A 1 -24.61 26.58 60.03
C MET A 1 -25.02 25.89 58.74
N THR A 2 -24.89 26.61 57.64
CA THR A 2 -25.01 26.15 56.27
C THR A 2 -23.61 26.24 55.69
N ASP A 3 -23.09 25.13 55.15
CA ASP A 3 -21.82 25.13 54.41
C ASP A 3 -22.08 24.51 53.04
N GLU A 4 -21.90 25.34 52.02
CA GLU A 4 -22.21 25.11 50.62
C GLU A 4 -20.85 25.09 49.89
N ARG A 5 -20.48 23.93 49.34
CA ARG A 5 -19.19 23.75 48.65
C ARG A 5 -19.42 23.72 47.13
N PRO A 6 -18.72 24.54 46.33
CA PRO A 6 -18.97 24.64 44.90
C PRO A 6 -18.26 23.54 44.11
N ASP A 7 -19.00 22.97 43.16
CA ASP A 7 -18.56 21.97 42.20
C ASP A 7 -17.71 22.64 41.10
N SER A 8 -16.44 22.23 40.96
CA SER A 8 -15.50 22.80 39.99
C SER A 8 -15.19 21.80 38.89
N THR A 9 -15.96 21.85 37.80
CA THR A 9 -15.67 21.09 36.56
C THR A 9 -14.81 21.93 35.62
N PRO A 10 -13.64 21.45 35.14
CA PRO A 10 -12.85 22.19 34.15
C PRO A 10 -13.48 22.13 32.74
N PRO A 11 -13.29 23.16 31.90
CA PRO A 11 -13.84 23.20 30.55
C PRO A 11 -13.15 22.18 29.63
N ARG A 12 -13.94 21.35 28.95
CA ARG A 12 -13.44 20.43 27.91
C ARG A 12 -13.06 21.24 26.67
N HIS A 13 -11.81 21.18 26.28
CA HIS A 13 -11.39 21.60 24.94
C HIS A 13 -11.90 20.59 23.89
N PRO A 14 -12.41 21.04 22.74
CA PRO A 14 -12.76 20.14 21.65
C PRO A 14 -11.49 19.47 21.10
N ALA A 15 -11.54 18.15 20.97
CA ALA A 15 -10.48 17.34 20.38
C ALA A 15 -10.28 17.70 18.90
N PRO A 16 -9.03 17.61 18.38
CA PRO A 16 -8.74 17.82 16.97
C PRO A 16 -9.42 16.74 16.12
N THR A 17 -9.92 17.15 14.95
CA THR A 17 -10.65 16.30 14.00
C THR A 17 -9.72 15.23 13.39
N PRO A 18 -10.09 13.94 13.40
CA PRO A 18 -9.27 12.88 12.79
C PRO A 18 -9.16 13.03 11.27
N GLY A 19 -7.93 12.89 10.76
CA GLY A 19 -7.62 12.94 9.34
C GLY A 19 -8.11 11.70 8.60
N HIS A 20 -9.09 11.87 7.74
CA HIS A 20 -9.51 10.85 6.77
C HIS A 20 -8.41 10.73 5.69
N ARG A 21 -7.65 9.63 5.69
CA ARG A 21 -6.70 9.35 4.59
C ARG A 21 -7.46 8.83 3.36
N PRO A 22 -7.25 9.39 2.16
CA PRO A 22 -7.87 8.88 0.94
C PRO A 22 -7.39 7.45 0.64
N GLY A 23 -8.29 6.60 0.14
CA GLY A 23 -7.93 5.32 -0.45
C GLY A 23 -6.99 5.49 -1.66
N PRO A 24 -6.28 4.43 -2.06
CA PRO A 24 -5.27 4.48 -3.13
C PRO A 24 -5.83 4.97 -4.47
N PRO A 25 -4.95 5.43 -5.39
CA PRO A 25 -5.36 5.99 -6.68
C PRO A 25 -6.19 5.00 -7.49
N ALA A 26 -7.10 5.54 -8.31
CA ALA A 26 -7.90 4.78 -9.25
C ALA A 26 -7.05 3.80 -10.08
N ALA A 27 -7.67 2.67 -10.47
CA ALA A 27 -7.03 1.61 -11.25
C ALA A 27 -6.17 2.16 -12.41
N PRO A 28 -4.99 1.58 -12.66
CA PRO A 28 -4.07 2.12 -13.65
C PRO A 28 -4.68 2.09 -15.06
N GLN A 29 -4.71 3.24 -15.72
CA GLN A 29 -5.09 3.36 -17.13
C GLN A 29 -3.92 2.90 -18.04
N TRP A 30 -4.13 1.82 -18.79
CA TRP A 30 -3.11 1.24 -19.67
C TRP A 30 -3.09 1.92 -21.04
N PRO A 31 -1.96 2.49 -21.50
CA PRO A 31 -1.84 2.91 -22.90
C PRO A 31 -1.83 1.68 -23.82
N ARG A 32 -2.73 1.69 -24.83
CA ARG A 32 -3.02 0.57 -25.74
C ARG A 32 -2.18 0.60 -27.01
N HIS A 33 -2.01 -0.57 -27.61
CA HIS A 33 -1.62 -0.69 -29.01
C HIS A 33 -2.70 -0.12 -29.94
N PRO A 34 -2.34 0.69 -30.96
CA PRO A 34 -3.26 0.95 -32.05
C PRO A 34 -3.60 -0.39 -32.73
N PRO A 35 -4.86 -0.62 -33.13
CA PRO A 35 -5.26 -1.87 -33.78
C PRO A 35 -4.42 -2.11 -35.04
N PRO A 36 -4.01 -3.35 -35.35
CA PRO A 36 -3.33 -3.64 -36.59
C PRO A 36 -4.31 -3.50 -37.77
N GLY A 37 -4.09 -2.46 -38.58
CA GLY A 37 -4.59 -2.41 -39.96
C GLY A 37 -5.70 -1.40 -40.25
N ALA A 38 -5.29 -0.22 -40.73
CA ALA A 38 -5.88 0.37 -41.93
C ALA A 38 -4.75 1.04 -42.72
N ALA A 39 -4.10 0.25 -43.58
CA ALA A 39 -3.24 0.80 -44.63
C ALA A 39 -4.12 1.64 -45.57
N GLY A 40 -3.99 2.96 -45.50
CA GLY A 40 -4.55 3.86 -46.51
C GLY A 40 -3.59 3.97 -47.70
N PRO A 41 -4.07 3.94 -48.95
CA PRO A 41 -3.20 4.10 -50.11
C PRO A 41 -2.72 5.55 -50.21
N GLY A 42 -1.45 5.72 -50.57
CA GLY A 42 -0.86 7.02 -50.84
C GLY A 42 -1.50 7.72 -52.04
N ARG A 43 -1.40 9.05 -52.06
CA ARG A 43 -1.41 9.82 -53.30
C ARG A 43 -0.72 11.17 -53.12
N ASP A 44 0.26 11.38 -53.99
CA ASP A 44 0.98 12.61 -54.22
C ASP A 44 0.10 13.73 -54.81
N GLY A 45 0.54 14.98 -54.62
CA GLY A 45 0.23 16.10 -55.54
C GLY A 45 -0.41 17.34 -54.90
N GLY A 46 0.39 18.40 -54.71
CA GLY A 46 -0.11 19.77 -54.42
C GLY A 46 -0.83 20.43 -55.62
N PRO A 47 -1.18 21.74 -55.59
CA PRO A 47 -0.32 22.81 -55.10
C PRO A 47 -0.99 23.93 -54.27
N ARG A 48 -0.10 24.81 -53.79
CA ARG A 48 -0.29 26.05 -53.04
C ARG A 48 -1.29 27.02 -53.67
N SER A 49 -2.12 27.65 -52.84
CA SER A 49 -2.59 29.01 -53.07
C SER A 49 -2.48 29.84 -51.78
N TRP A 50 -1.91 31.02 -51.95
CA TRP A 50 -1.61 32.03 -50.93
C TRP A 50 -2.61 33.18 -51.11
N ARG A 51 -3.37 33.49 -50.04
CA ARG A 51 -4.14 34.72 -49.72
C ARG A 51 -5.17 34.31 -48.66
N GLY A 52 -5.45 35.03 -47.58
CA GLY A 52 -4.98 36.30 -47.06
C GLY A 52 -5.36 36.36 -45.57
N ARG A 53 -4.69 37.24 -44.83
CA ARG A 53 -4.83 37.44 -43.39
C ARG A 53 -6.11 38.19 -43.00
N HIS A 54 -6.46 38.05 -41.71
CA HIS A 54 -7.36 38.85 -40.86
C HIS A 54 -8.87 38.54 -41.04
N SER A 55 -9.70 38.31 -40.00
CA SER A 55 -9.74 38.91 -38.66
C SER A 55 -10.20 37.90 -37.59
N GLY A 56 -9.60 37.98 -36.42
CA GLY A 56 -9.98 37.23 -35.23
C GLY A 56 -10.98 37.97 -34.34
N SER A 57 -11.41 37.22 -33.31
CA SER A 57 -11.90 37.67 -32.01
C SER A 57 -13.36 38.10 -31.90
N LEU A 58 -14.28 37.14 -31.93
CA LEU A 58 -15.55 37.22 -31.15
C LEU A 58 -16.01 35.89 -30.53
N LEU A 59 -15.32 34.76 -30.76
CA LEU A 59 -15.79 33.43 -30.33
C LEU A 59 -15.17 32.89 -29.02
N THR A 60 -14.18 33.58 -28.44
CA THR A 60 -13.47 33.15 -27.23
C THR A 60 -14.14 33.59 -25.91
N GLY A 61 -15.05 34.56 -25.94
CA GLY A 61 -15.72 35.04 -24.72
C GLY A 61 -16.84 34.13 -24.23
N VAL A 62 -17.60 33.53 -25.14
CA VAL A 62 -18.81 32.73 -24.80
C VAL A 62 -18.43 31.36 -24.25
N THR A 63 -17.34 30.76 -24.72
CA THR A 63 -16.84 29.45 -24.24
C THR A 63 -16.27 29.54 -22.83
N ALA A 64 -15.58 30.64 -22.47
CA ALA A 64 -15.05 30.83 -21.12
C ALA A 64 -16.16 31.04 -20.07
N LEU A 65 -17.22 31.77 -20.43
CA LEU A 65 -18.38 31.99 -19.55
C LEU A 65 -19.23 30.73 -19.35
N LEU A 66 -19.40 29.90 -20.38
CA LEU A 66 -20.11 28.62 -20.26
C LEU A 66 -19.34 27.59 -19.42
N LEU A 67 -18.00 27.57 -19.49
CA LEU A 67 -17.16 26.70 -18.66
C LEU A 67 -17.21 27.11 -17.18
N LEU A 68 -17.19 28.42 -16.88
CA LEU A 68 -17.30 28.91 -15.50
C LEU A 68 -18.68 28.65 -14.89
N ALA A 69 -19.75 28.78 -15.67
CA ALA A 69 -21.10 28.43 -15.23
C ALA A 69 -21.26 26.92 -14.97
N PHE A 70 -20.63 26.07 -15.79
CA PHE A 70 -20.66 24.61 -15.60
C PHE A 70 -19.89 24.16 -14.35
N VAL A 71 -18.73 24.78 -14.06
CA VAL A 71 -17.96 24.50 -12.84
C VAL A 71 -18.71 24.97 -11.58
N GLY A 72 -19.43 26.08 -11.65
CA GLY A 72 -20.26 26.58 -10.53
C GLY A 72 -21.45 25.67 -10.20
N VAL A 73 -22.14 25.13 -11.22
CA VAL A 73 -23.33 24.27 -11.02
C VAL A 73 -22.95 22.85 -10.58
N VAL A 74 -21.87 22.28 -11.14
CA VAL A 74 -21.38 20.95 -10.74
C VAL A 74 -20.70 20.99 -9.37
N GLY A 75 -19.98 22.07 -9.05
CA GLY A 75 -19.36 22.26 -7.73
C GLY A 75 -20.37 22.53 -6.59
N GLY A 76 -21.45 23.26 -6.88
CA GLY A 76 -22.50 23.56 -5.89
C GLY A 76 -23.40 22.36 -5.54
N ALA A 77 -23.68 21.48 -6.51
CA ALA A 77 -24.54 20.31 -6.29
C ALA A 77 -23.87 19.20 -5.46
N VAL A 78 -22.54 19.11 -5.46
CA VAL A 78 -21.78 18.14 -4.64
C VAL A 78 -21.71 18.58 -3.16
N LEU A 79 -21.90 19.87 -2.86
CA LEU A 79 -21.73 20.42 -1.51
C LEU A 79 -22.99 20.37 -0.63
N VAL A 80 -24.17 20.01 -1.16
CA VAL A 80 -25.45 20.07 -0.42
C VAL A 80 -26.09 18.68 -0.20
N SER A 81 -25.34 17.59 -0.35
CA SER A 81 -25.86 16.24 -0.06
C SER A 81 -24.85 15.40 0.72
N MET A 82 -24.50 15.85 1.91
CA MET A 82 -23.99 14.98 2.96
C MET A 82 -25.05 14.83 4.06
N PRO A 83 -25.77 13.71 4.13
CA PRO A 83 -26.36 13.29 5.39
C PRO A 83 -25.23 12.94 6.35
N SER A 84 -25.15 13.66 7.46
CA SER A 84 -24.25 13.39 8.58
C SER A 84 -24.49 11.98 9.12
N ALA A 85 -23.73 11.01 8.63
CA ALA A 85 -23.73 9.64 9.14
C ALA A 85 -22.55 9.46 10.09
N ARG A 86 -22.87 9.19 11.35
CA ARG A 86 -21.97 8.87 12.45
C ARG A 86 -20.98 7.76 12.05
N GLY A 87 -19.76 7.88 12.61
CA GLY A 87 -18.58 7.08 12.29
C GLY A 87 -18.86 5.59 12.07
N ARG A 88 -18.37 5.10 10.94
CA ARG A 88 -18.23 3.68 10.67
C ARG A 88 -16.75 3.33 10.83
N PRO A 89 -16.38 2.26 11.56
CA PRO A 89 -14.99 1.84 11.71
C PRO A 89 -14.38 1.50 10.34
N VAL A 90 -13.09 1.84 10.17
CA VAL A 90 -12.31 1.48 8.97
C VAL A 90 -11.85 0.04 9.14
N VAL A 91 -12.59 -0.89 8.53
CA VAL A 91 -12.22 -2.30 8.51
C VAL A 91 -11.18 -2.50 7.41
N PHE A 92 -9.99 -3.02 7.74
CA PHE A 92 -8.98 -3.42 6.76
C PHE A 92 -9.29 -4.87 6.29
N PRO A 93 -9.88 -5.08 5.09
CA PRO A 93 -10.32 -6.40 4.70
C PRO A 93 -9.13 -7.34 4.42
N THR A 94 -8.94 -8.33 5.28
CA THR A 94 -8.06 -9.47 4.99
C THR A 94 -8.82 -10.50 4.15
N PHE A 95 -8.28 -10.87 2.98
CA PHE A 95 -8.83 -12.00 2.23
C PHE A 95 -8.45 -13.31 2.93
N GLY A 96 -9.41 -13.90 3.66
CA GLY A 96 -9.26 -15.20 4.31
C GLY A 96 -9.03 -16.36 3.31
N PRO A 97 -8.66 -17.55 3.80
CA PRO A 97 -8.48 -18.73 2.96
C PRO A 97 -9.79 -19.13 2.24
N PRO A 98 -9.74 -19.72 1.04
CA PRO A 98 -10.91 -20.36 0.45
C PRO A 98 -11.42 -21.46 1.39
N ALA A 99 -12.74 -21.61 1.50
CA ALA A 99 -13.37 -22.64 2.31
C ALA A 99 -12.81 -24.03 1.94
N GLY A 100 -12.10 -24.67 2.88
CA GLY A 100 -11.56 -26.03 2.72
C GLY A 100 -10.06 -26.22 2.91
N ALA A 101 -9.27 -25.17 3.20
CA ALA A 101 -7.87 -25.36 3.60
C ALA A 101 -7.75 -25.67 5.11
N PRO A 102 -6.96 -26.66 5.54
CA PRO A 102 -6.78 -26.94 6.96
C PRO A 102 -6.08 -25.78 7.66
N SER A 103 -6.70 -25.25 8.73
CA SER A 103 -6.09 -24.28 9.63
C SER A 103 -4.85 -24.91 10.29
N PRO A 104 -3.69 -24.25 10.34
CA PRO A 104 -2.62 -24.68 11.22
C PRO A 104 -3.07 -24.39 12.66
N THR A 105 -3.43 -25.45 13.40
CA THR A 105 -3.63 -25.36 14.84
C THR A 105 -2.28 -25.06 15.50
N SER A 106 -2.00 -23.77 15.73
CA SER A 106 -0.90 -23.35 16.59
C SER A 106 -1.30 -23.65 18.03
N ALA A 107 -0.83 -24.77 18.57
CA ALA A 107 -0.95 -25.06 19.99
C ALA A 107 0.07 -24.20 20.74
N ALA A 108 -0.38 -23.09 21.33
CA ALA A 108 0.41 -22.32 22.28
C ALA A 108 0.64 -23.17 23.56
N PRO A 109 1.88 -23.30 24.07
CA PRO A 109 2.11 -23.95 25.36
C PRO A 109 1.57 -23.06 26.48
N ALA A 110 0.90 -23.67 27.47
CA ALA A 110 0.43 -22.98 28.66
C ALA A 110 1.60 -22.34 29.43
N ALA A 111 1.51 -21.04 29.68
CA ALA A 111 2.51 -20.27 30.40
C ALA A 111 2.60 -20.73 31.87
N THR A 112 3.78 -21.21 32.27
CA THR A 112 4.13 -21.33 33.70
C THR A 112 4.73 -20.00 34.14
N SER A 113 4.17 -19.39 35.19
CA SER A 113 4.65 -18.14 35.80
C SER A 113 6.08 -18.29 36.34
N ALA A 114 7.06 -18.12 35.47
CA ALA A 114 8.45 -17.84 35.80
C ALA A 114 8.78 -16.46 35.24
N ALA A 115 9.53 -15.64 35.99
CA ALA A 115 10.00 -14.35 35.52
C ALA A 115 10.66 -14.52 34.14
N PRO A 116 10.34 -13.68 33.14
CA PRO A 116 10.79 -13.90 31.77
C PRO A 116 12.32 -13.96 31.76
N ALA A 117 12.86 -15.07 31.24
CA ALA A 117 14.27 -15.17 30.94
C ALA A 117 14.65 -13.98 30.05
N ARG A 118 15.75 -13.30 30.39
CA ARG A 118 16.22 -12.13 29.66
C ARG A 118 16.32 -12.49 28.16
N ALA A 119 15.52 -11.83 27.32
CA ALA A 119 15.55 -12.01 25.88
C ALA A 119 16.98 -11.85 25.36
N SER A 120 17.46 -12.82 24.58
CA SER A 120 18.82 -12.85 24.05
C SER A 120 18.93 -12.11 22.71
N GLY A 121 17.83 -12.07 21.95
CA GLY A 121 17.63 -11.28 20.75
C GLY A 121 16.30 -10.52 20.73
N PRO A 122 16.12 -9.56 19.81
CA PRO A 122 14.98 -8.65 19.82
C PRO A 122 13.62 -9.31 19.54
N PHE A 123 13.62 -10.53 18.98
CA PHE A 123 12.41 -11.28 18.66
C PHE A 123 12.02 -12.31 19.72
N ASP A 124 12.89 -12.60 20.71
CA ASP A 124 12.64 -13.65 21.68
C ASP A 124 11.40 -13.33 22.54
N GLY A 125 10.56 -14.34 22.78
CA GLY A 125 9.31 -14.17 23.51
C GLY A 125 8.19 -13.50 22.71
N THR A 126 8.33 -13.37 21.38
CA THR A 126 7.29 -12.86 20.47
C THR A 126 6.88 -13.93 19.45
N PRO A 127 5.66 -13.88 18.89
CA PRO A 127 5.27 -14.75 17.77
C PRO A 127 6.24 -14.68 16.58
N ALA A 128 6.81 -13.51 16.30
CA ALA A 128 7.77 -13.30 15.21
C ALA A 128 9.07 -14.11 15.35
N ALA A 129 9.40 -14.65 16.54
CA ALA A 129 10.52 -15.57 16.73
C ALA A 129 10.42 -16.80 15.82
N GLY A 130 9.19 -17.28 15.59
CA GLY A 130 8.91 -18.44 14.74
C GLY A 130 8.93 -18.14 13.24
N PHE A 131 9.01 -16.87 12.83
CA PHE A 131 8.93 -16.51 11.42
C PHE A 131 10.29 -16.69 10.73
N PRO A 132 10.29 -17.10 9.45
CA PRO A 132 11.49 -17.09 8.62
C PRO A 132 12.15 -15.72 8.56
N GLN A 133 13.46 -15.71 8.37
CA GLN A 133 14.26 -14.49 8.26
C GLN A 133 14.29 -13.96 6.83
N GLY A 134 13.97 -12.68 6.67
CA GLY A 134 14.07 -11.92 5.43
C GLY A 134 13.45 -12.65 4.24
N GLN A 135 14.25 -12.87 3.21
CA GLN A 135 13.77 -13.44 1.95
C GLN A 135 13.26 -14.89 2.07
N ALA A 136 13.64 -15.61 3.13
CA ALA A 136 13.17 -16.97 3.38
C ALA A 136 11.67 -17.03 3.70
N GLY A 137 11.09 -15.91 4.19
CA GLY A 137 9.65 -15.81 4.43
C GLY A 137 8.83 -15.53 3.16
N ILE A 138 9.48 -15.17 2.05
CA ILE A 138 8.81 -14.89 0.77
C ILE A 138 8.80 -16.15 -0.09
N VAL A 139 7.86 -17.05 0.21
CA VAL A 139 7.68 -18.31 -0.50
C VAL A 139 6.69 -18.13 -1.65
N LEU A 140 7.09 -18.52 -2.87
CA LEU A 140 6.23 -18.45 -4.05
C LEU A 140 5.31 -19.68 -4.12
N PRO A 141 4.03 -19.52 -4.49
CA PRO A 141 3.19 -20.65 -4.85
C PRO A 141 3.70 -21.31 -6.14
N ALA A 142 3.35 -22.58 -6.33
CA ALA A 142 3.62 -23.26 -7.60
C ALA A 142 2.95 -22.48 -8.75
N ALA A 143 3.72 -22.20 -9.80
CA ALA A 143 3.19 -21.60 -11.01
C ALA A 143 2.37 -22.65 -11.79
N LYS A 144 1.16 -22.28 -12.20
CA LYS A 144 0.29 -23.10 -13.04
C LYS A 144 -0.32 -22.21 -14.11
N ARG A 145 -0.58 -22.78 -15.29
CA ARG A 145 -1.36 -22.10 -16.33
C ARG A 145 -2.68 -21.59 -15.74
N THR A 146 -2.99 -20.31 -15.92
CA THR A 146 -4.13 -19.65 -15.28
C THR A 146 -4.81 -18.71 -16.26
N GLY A 147 -6.02 -19.07 -16.67
CA GLY A 147 -6.75 -18.36 -17.73
C GLY A 147 -5.90 -18.22 -19.00
N PRO A 148 -5.70 -16.99 -19.53
CA PRO A 148 -4.91 -16.76 -20.73
C PRO A 148 -3.39 -16.82 -20.49
N PHE A 149 -2.93 -16.91 -19.24
CA PHE A 149 -1.52 -16.91 -18.90
C PHE A 149 -0.95 -18.32 -18.88
N THR A 150 0.14 -18.52 -19.62
CA THR A 150 0.97 -19.73 -19.58
C THR A 150 1.65 -19.88 -18.21
N GLU A 151 2.03 -21.10 -17.86
CA GLU A 151 2.79 -21.37 -16.64
C GLU A 151 4.09 -20.53 -16.55
N LYS A 152 4.79 -20.37 -17.68
CA LYS A 152 5.99 -19.52 -17.76
C LYS A 152 5.70 -18.05 -17.47
N GLN A 153 4.59 -17.51 -17.98
CA GLN A 153 4.17 -16.13 -17.69
C GLN A 153 3.84 -15.97 -16.20
N VAL A 154 3.14 -16.95 -15.60
CA VAL A 154 2.83 -16.94 -14.16
C VAL A 154 4.10 -17.01 -13.32
N ALA A 155 5.02 -17.93 -13.64
CA ALA A 155 6.31 -18.04 -12.94
C ALA A 155 7.13 -16.74 -13.02
N ALA A 156 7.18 -16.10 -14.19
CA ALA A 156 7.88 -14.84 -14.38
C ALA A 156 7.25 -13.69 -13.57
N ALA A 157 5.92 -13.60 -13.52
CA ALA A 157 5.22 -12.61 -12.72
C ALA A 157 5.48 -12.80 -11.22
N LEU A 158 5.36 -14.03 -10.72
CA LEU A 158 5.65 -14.36 -9.32
C LEU A 158 7.10 -14.03 -8.93
N ALA A 159 8.07 -14.38 -9.78
CA ALA A 159 9.47 -14.05 -9.56
C ALA A 159 9.71 -12.52 -9.50
N LYS A 160 9.00 -11.77 -10.35
CA LYS A 160 9.07 -10.29 -10.37
C LYS A 160 8.48 -9.67 -9.11
N VAL A 161 7.33 -10.16 -8.65
CA VAL A 161 6.72 -9.75 -7.37
C VAL A 161 7.66 -10.04 -6.21
N ARG A 162 8.25 -11.25 -6.14
CA ARG A 162 9.24 -11.57 -5.08
C ARG A 162 10.42 -10.62 -5.09
N LYS A 163 10.98 -10.30 -6.27
CA LYS A 163 12.10 -9.36 -6.40
C LYS A 163 11.73 -7.95 -5.88
N VAL A 164 10.53 -7.50 -6.21
CA VAL A 164 9.99 -6.22 -5.76
C VAL A 164 9.81 -6.21 -4.24
N LEU A 165 9.20 -7.25 -3.66
CA LEU A 165 9.06 -7.37 -2.20
C LEU A 165 10.40 -7.34 -1.48
N VAL A 166 11.40 -8.07 -1.99
CA VAL A 166 12.76 -8.05 -1.43
C VAL A 166 13.32 -6.63 -1.41
N THR A 167 13.15 -5.88 -2.49
CA THR A 167 13.67 -4.51 -2.58
C THR A 167 12.89 -3.55 -1.70
N ALA A 168 11.56 -3.61 -1.77
CA ALA A 168 10.66 -2.68 -1.11
C ALA A 168 10.61 -2.88 0.42
N ARG A 169 10.77 -4.11 0.91
CA ARG A 169 10.55 -4.47 2.32
C ARG A 169 11.80 -4.88 3.07
N LEU A 170 12.86 -5.35 2.39
CA LEU A 170 14.02 -6.00 3.04
C LEU A 170 15.38 -5.38 2.67
N ASP A 171 15.50 -4.66 1.55
CA ASP A 171 16.76 -4.07 1.14
C ASP A 171 17.12 -2.91 2.07
N ARG A 172 18.19 -3.07 2.84
CA ARG A 172 18.60 -2.08 3.84
C ARG A 172 19.05 -0.76 3.21
N GLN A 173 19.73 -0.81 2.07
CA GLN A 173 20.18 0.41 1.38
C GLN A 173 18.98 1.20 0.87
N PHE A 174 17.95 0.50 0.38
CA PHE A 174 16.67 1.11 0.03
C PHE A 174 15.97 1.66 1.27
N MET A 175 15.78 0.88 2.32
CA MET A 175 15.04 1.31 3.53
C MET A 175 15.62 2.56 4.20
N THR A 176 16.95 2.71 4.18
CA THR A 176 17.64 3.83 4.86
C THR A 176 18.11 4.94 3.93
N GLY A 177 18.01 4.75 2.61
CA GLY A 177 18.37 5.77 1.62
C GLY A 177 17.17 6.63 1.23
N ASP A 178 17.39 7.58 0.33
CA ASP A 178 16.34 8.45 -0.22
C ASP A 178 15.99 8.14 -1.69
N ASP A 179 16.83 7.37 -2.41
CA ASP A 179 16.62 7.08 -3.83
C ASP A 179 15.51 6.01 -4.03
N PRO A 180 14.40 6.32 -4.73
CA PRO A 180 13.35 5.33 -5.04
C PRO A 180 13.69 4.45 -6.24
N GLU A 181 14.69 4.80 -7.04
CA GLU A 181 14.93 4.15 -8.33
C GLU A 181 15.27 2.65 -8.28
N PRO A 182 15.97 2.11 -7.26
CA PRO A 182 16.18 0.67 -7.14
C PRO A 182 14.88 -0.13 -7.19
N LEU A 183 13.79 0.43 -6.64
CA LEU A 183 12.45 -0.16 -6.68
C LEU A 183 11.70 0.25 -7.95
N VAL A 184 11.63 1.55 -8.25
CA VAL A 184 10.83 2.09 -9.37
C VAL A 184 11.19 1.43 -10.71
N ARG A 185 12.48 1.19 -10.97
CA ARG A 185 12.93 0.57 -12.25
C ARG A 185 12.45 -0.87 -12.45
N GLN A 186 11.94 -1.54 -11.41
CA GLN A 186 11.43 -2.90 -11.51
C GLN A 186 10.01 -2.96 -12.08
N PHE A 187 9.29 -1.84 -12.10
CA PHE A 187 7.95 -1.75 -12.66
C PHE A 187 7.97 -1.49 -14.17
N ALA A 188 6.82 -1.66 -14.82
CA ALA A 188 6.63 -1.28 -16.22
C ALA A 188 7.02 0.18 -16.42
N ARG A 189 7.52 0.54 -17.61
CA ARG A 189 8.08 1.87 -17.86
C ARG A 189 7.08 2.97 -17.58
N ASP A 190 5.83 2.75 -17.96
CA ASP A 190 4.77 3.76 -17.83
C ASP A 190 4.26 3.89 -16.39
N ALA A 191 4.42 2.86 -15.55
CA ALA A 191 4.11 2.92 -14.12
C ALA A 191 5.08 3.81 -13.32
N ARG A 192 6.31 4.00 -13.84
CA ARG A 192 7.41 4.60 -13.06
C ARG A 192 7.17 6.04 -12.64
N ALA A 193 6.51 6.83 -13.47
CA ALA A 193 6.21 8.22 -13.15
C ALA A 193 5.25 8.32 -11.95
N GLY A 194 4.21 7.48 -11.93
CA GLY A 194 3.28 7.39 -10.80
C GLY A 194 3.97 6.96 -9.52
N LEU A 195 4.83 5.95 -9.58
CA LEU A 195 5.61 5.49 -8.43
C LEU A 195 6.54 6.59 -7.88
N ARG A 196 7.26 7.32 -8.74
CA ARG A 196 8.09 8.46 -8.29
C ARG A 196 7.27 9.52 -7.58
N LYS A 197 6.06 9.81 -8.07
CA LYS A 197 5.14 10.74 -7.41
C LYS A 197 4.68 10.19 -6.05
N ALA A 198 4.41 8.90 -5.94
CA ALA A 198 4.07 8.26 -4.67
C ALA A 198 5.21 8.39 -3.65
N PHE A 199 6.47 8.23 -4.08
CA PHE A 199 7.66 8.47 -3.24
C PHE A 199 7.93 9.93 -2.89
N ALA A 200 7.39 10.89 -3.65
CA ALA A 200 7.39 12.30 -3.29
C ALA A 200 6.25 12.66 -2.29
N SER A 201 5.40 11.68 -1.97
CA SER A 201 4.40 11.71 -0.91
C SER A 201 4.69 10.58 0.11
N ASP A 202 3.78 10.34 1.03
CA ASP A 202 3.80 9.23 2.00
C ASP A 202 3.09 7.96 1.49
N THR A 203 2.35 8.04 0.38
CA THR A 203 1.52 6.93 -0.14
C THR A 203 2.29 5.66 -0.53
N PHE A 204 3.62 5.73 -0.69
CA PHE A 204 4.46 4.55 -0.94
C PHE A 204 4.49 3.57 0.24
N ALA A 205 4.19 4.04 1.46
CA ALA A 205 4.29 3.24 2.68
C ALA A 205 3.40 1.98 2.67
N ALA A 206 2.34 2.02 1.86
CA ALA A 206 1.43 0.89 1.65
C ALA A 206 2.11 -0.35 1.06
N TYR A 207 3.20 -0.20 0.31
CA TYR A 207 3.87 -1.30 -0.40
C TYR A 207 5.40 -1.30 -0.28
N ALA A 208 5.98 -0.30 0.39
CA ALA A 208 7.42 -0.19 0.60
C ALA A 208 7.73 0.37 1.99
N THR A 209 8.87 -0.02 2.54
CA THR A 209 9.34 0.40 3.85
C THR A 209 10.49 1.38 3.71
N ARG A 210 10.37 2.54 4.34
CA ARG A 210 11.46 3.49 4.60
C ARG A 210 11.56 3.72 6.09
N VAL A 211 12.75 4.07 6.57
CA VAL A 211 13.05 4.26 7.99
C VAL A 211 13.34 5.73 8.24
N ALA A 212 12.83 6.28 9.34
CA ALA A 212 13.01 7.70 9.65
C ALA A 212 14.48 8.07 9.89
N PRO A 213 14.92 9.29 9.53
CA PRO A 213 16.25 9.77 9.89
C PRO A 213 16.51 9.62 11.39
N GLY A 214 17.63 8.99 11.74
CA GLY A 214 18.02 8.76 13.14
C GLY A 214 17.41 7.53 13.80
N ALA A 215 16.42 6.88 13.19
CA ALA A 215 15.89 5.63 13.71
C ALA A 215 16.97 4.54 13.77
N ARG A 216 16.92 3.70 14.80
CA ARG A 216 18.00 2.76 15.17
C ARG A 216 17.65 1.33 14.82
N LEU A 217 17.41 1.03 13.54
CA LEU A 217 17.17 -0.34 13.07
C LEU A 217 18.37 -1.26 13.42
N THR A 218 18.13 -2.44 14.01
CA THR A 218 19.20 -3.40 14.35
C THR A 218 19.77 -4.05 13.09
N ALA A 219 20.84 -4.84 13.19
CA ALA A 219 21.42 -5.56 12.05
C ALA A 219 20.64 -6.84 11.68
N ASP A 220 19.69 -7.25 12.50
CA ASP A 220 18.90 -8.45 12.29
C ASP A 220 18.08 -8.37 10.99
N GLN A 221 17.91 -9.51 10.32
CA GLN A 221 16.97 -9.61 9.22
C GLN A 221 15.54 -9.49 9.74
N PRO A 222 14.64 -8.79 9.02
CA PRO A 222 13.23 -8.76 9.37
C PRO A 222 12.64 -10.17 9.45
N ARG A 223 11.67 -10.36 10.34
CA ARG A 223 10.91 -11.61 10.46
C ARG A 223 9.66 -11.52 9.59
N VAL A 224 9.48 -12.50 8.71
CA VAL A 224 8.51 -12.40 7.60
C VAL A 224 7.62 -13.63 7.59
N GLN A 225 6.31 -13.42 7.66
CA GLN A 225 5.31 -14.45 7.43
C GLN A 225 4.22 -13.90 6.53
N GLY A 226 3.73 -14.72 5.60
CA GLY A 226 2.65 -14.32 4.74
C GLY A 226 2.41 -15.31 3.62
N ARG A 227 1.64 -14.86 2.63
CA ARG A 227 1.25 -15.68 1.48
C ARG A 227 1.17 -14.87 0.20
N ILE A 228 1.33 -15.59 -0.91
CA ILE A 228 1.16 -15.07 -2.25
C ILE A 228 0.15 -15.96 -2.96
N SER A 229 -0.88 -15.34 -3.53
CA SER A 229 -1.86 -16.00 -4.39
C SER A 229 -1.95 -15.26 -5.72
N TYR A 230 -2.53 -15.90 -6.73
CA TYR A 230 -2.71 -15.26 -8.04
C TYR A 230 -3.98 -15.76 -8.71
N ARG A 231 -4.55 -14.91 -9.57
CA ARG A 231 -5.72 -15.22 -10.41
C ARG A 231 -5.64 -14.47 -11.73
N ALA A 232 -6.28 -15.01 -12.77
CA ALA A 232 -6.54 -14.25 -13.98
C ALA A 232 -7.81 -13.42 -13.80
N THR A 233 -7.78 -12.17 -14.23
CA THR A 233 -8.90 -11.23 -14.26
C THR A 233 -8.89 -10.44 -15.56
N LYS A 234 -9.86 -9.56 -15.72
CA LYS A 234 -9.85 -8.49 -16.73
C LYS A 234 -10.17 -7.16 -16.06
N ASP A 235 -9.67 -6.06 -16.63
CA ASP A 235 -10.18 -4.73 -16.29
C ASP A 235 -11.48 -4.42 -17.06
N ASP A 236 -12.02 -3.22 -16.85
CA ASP A 236 -13.27 -2.76 -17.44
C ASP A 236 -13.17 -2.63 -18.96
N GLU A 237 -11.96 -2.43 -19.49
CA GLU A 237 -11.65 -2.38 -20.91
C GLU A 237 -11.38 -3.76 -21.54
N GLY A 238 -11.39 -4.82 -20.74
CA GLY A 238 -11.22 -6.21 -21.17
C GLY A 238 -9.77 -6.67 -21.30
N ILE A 239 -8.78 -5.89 -20.85
CA ILE A 239 -7.37 -6.25 -20.82
C ILE A 239 -7.21 -7.43 -19.86
N ARG A 240 -6.57 -8.49 -20.33
CA ARG A 240 -6.30 -9.68 -19.51
C ARG A 240 -5.21 -9.34 -18.50
N ILE A 241 -5.48 -9.55 -17.22
CA ILE A 241 -4.54 -9.24 -16.12
C ILE A 241 -4.29 -10.49 -15.29
N LEU A 242 -3.02 -10.76 -15.00
CA LEU A 242 -2.63 -11.67 -13.94
C LEU A 242 -2.50 -10.84 -12.67
N ALA A 243 -3.49 -10.95 -11.79
CA ALA A 243 -3.48 -10.31 -10.48
C ALA A 243 -2.78 -11.23 -9.49
N VAL A 244 -1.70 -10.75 -8.89
CA VAL A 244 -0.97 -11.41 -7.81
C VAL A 244 -1.30 -10.68 -6.52
N THR A 245 -1.85 -11.37 -5.53
CA THR A 245 -2.14 -10.79 -4.21
C THR A 245 -1.10 -11.26 -3.22
N THR A 246 -0.47 -10.32 -2.53
CA THR A 246 0.46 -10.58 -1.42
C THR A 246 -0.20 -10.12 -0.13
N ASN A 247 -0.05 -10.90 0.93
CA ASN A 247 -0.48 -10.53 2.28
C ASN A 247 0.62 -10.98 3.24
N PHE A 248 1.26 -10.03 3.91
CA PHE A 248 2.43 -10.29 4.74
C PHE A 248 2.41 -9.49 6.04
N VAL A 249 2.98 -10.11 7.06
CA VAL A 249 3.47 -9.47 8.28
C VAL A 249 4.99 -9.37 8.20
N TRP A 250 5.50 -8.17 8.41
CA TRP A 250 6.91 -7.81 8.44
C TRP A 250 7.25 -7.27 9.83
N SER A 251 8.12 -7.94 10.57
CA SER A 251 8.58 -7.47 11.88
C SER A 251 10.03 -7.01 11.82
N TYR A 252 10.25 -5.74 12.18
CA TYR A 252 11.53 -5.05 12.13
C TYR A 252 12.01 -4.73 13.53
N ALA A 253 13.24 -5.12 13.85
CA ALA A 253 13.84 -4.85 15.16
C ALA A 253 14.57 -3.49 15.19
N PHE A 254 14.30 -2.71 16.23
CA PHE A 254 14.94 -1.44 16.54
C PHE A 254 15.67 -1.53 17.88
N ARG A 255 16.75 -0.76 18.03
CA ARG A 255 17.47 -0.67 19.30
C ARG A 255 16.61 0.08 20.32
N THR A 256 16.43 -0.53 21.47
CA THR A 256 15.75 0.05 22.63
C THR A 256 16.48 -0.37 23.91
N THR A 257 16.22 0.33 25.01
CA THR A 257 16.63 -0.08 26.36
C THR A 257 15.58 -0.93 27.06
N SER A 258 14.38 -1.07 26.49
CA SER A 258 13.35 -1.96 27.03
C SER A 258 13.83 -3.41 27.01
N THR A 259 13.42 -4.17 28.02
CA THR A 259 13.66 -5.60 28.15
C THR A 259 12.38 -6.42 28.02
N VAL A 260 11.24 -5.79 27.75
CA VAL A 260 9.97 -6.49 27.54
C VAL A 260 9.97 -7.07 26.11
N PRO A 261 9.60 -8.36 25.93
CA PRO A 261 9.47 -8.95 24.60
C PRO A 261 8.53 -8.15 23.69
N GLY A 262 8.95 -7.90 22.44
CA GLY A 262 8.13 -7.19 21.45
C GLY A 262 8.31 -5.68 21.43
N ASP A 263 8.76 -5.08 22.52
CA ASP A 263 8.99 -3.62 22.62
C ASP A 263 10.01 -3.09 21.61
N ALA A 264 10.92 -3.95 21.16
CA ALA A 264 11.92 -3.60 20.15
C ALA A 264 11.36 -3.68 18.71
N LEU A 265 10.13 -4.15 18.50
CA LEU A 265 9.62 -4.54 17.19
C LEU A 265 8.59 -3.56 16.66
N VAL A 266 8.85 -3.03 15.46
CA VAL A 266 7.81 -2.41 14.63
C VAL A 266 7.27 -3.49 13.70
N VAL A 267 5.94 -3.66 13.68
CA VAL A 267 5.28 -4.64 12.83
C VAL A 267 4.48 -3.93 11.76
N VAL A 268 4.63 -4.36 10.51
CA VAL A 268 3.85 -3.88 9.36
C VAL A 268 3.08 -5.05 8.79
N HIS A 269 1.77 -4.90 8.64
CA HIS A 269 0.96 -5.81 7.83
C HIS A 269 0.61 -5.12 6.52
N ASP A 270 0.72 -5.82 5.41
CA ASP A 270 0.26 -5.34 4.12
C ASP A 270 -0.63 -6.35 3.39
N THR A 271 -1.49 -5.80 2.54
CA THR A 271 -2.13 -6.54 1.45
C THR A 271 -2.02 -5.72 0.18
N VAL A 272 -1.37 -6.29 -0.83
CA VAL A 272 -1.09 -5.61 -2.10
C VAL A 272 -1.56 -6.48 -3.27
N VAL A 273 -2.26 -5.87 -4.21
CA VAL A 273 -2.63 -6.47 -5.49
C VAL A 273 -1.71 -5.92 -6.56
N TRP A 274 -0.86 -6.78 -7.09
CA TRP A 274 0.04 -6.49 -8.20
C TRP A 274 -0.61 -6.96 -9.49
N SER A 275 -0.64 -6.11 -10.51
CA SER A 275 -1.18 -6.46 -11.82
C SER A 275 -0.06 -6.63 -12.83
N VAL A 276 -0.18 -7.68 -13.64
CA VAL A 276 0.67 -7.94 -14.81
C VAL A 276 -0.26 -8.12 -16.01
N PRO A 277 -0.32 -7.16 -16.94
CA PRO A 277 -1.19 -7.26 -18.11
C PRO A 277 -0.67 -8.35 -19.04
N HIS A 278 -1.54 -8.91 -19.84
CA HIS A 278 -1.13 -9.77 -20.93
C HIS A 278 -0.39 -8.92 -21.98
N PRO A 279 0.82 -9.33 -22.42
CA PRO A 279 1.64 -8.51 -23.32
C PRO A 279 0.95 -8.18 -24.65
N ASP A 280 0.11 -9.07 -25.18
CA ASP A 280 -0.63 -8.81 -26.43
C ASP A 280 -1.71 -7.72 -26.31
N ASP A 281 -2.10 -7.33 -25.10
CA ASP A 281 -3.21 -6.40 -24.87
C ASP A 281 -2.73 -4.96 -24.62
N VAL A 282 -1.41 -4.75 -24.43
CA VAL A 282 -0.85 -3.45 -24.01
C VAL A 282 0.43 -3.11 -24.75
N GLU A 283 0.76 -1.81 -24.82
CA GLU A 283 2.04 -1.36 -25.37
C GLU A 283 3.25 -2.00 -24.66
N SER A 284 4.36 -2.12 -25.38
CA SER A 284 5.62 -2.67 -24.83
C SER A 284 6.10 -1.97 -23.56
N SER A 285 5.78 -0.68 -23.42
CA SER A 285 6.11 0.16 -22.26
C SER A 285 5.25 -0.11 -21.02
N SER A 286 4.06 -0.64 -21.26
CA SER A 286 3.09 -1.07 -20.26
C SER A 286 3.28 -2.52 -19.84
N THR A 287 4.01 -3.30 -20.62
CA THR A 287 4.38 -4.67 -20.25
C THR A 287 5.22 -4.65 -18.97
N GLY A 288 4.73 -5.32 -17.92
CA GLY A 288 5.47 -5.45 -16.67
C GLY A 288 4.58 -5.47 -15.44
N LEU A 289 5.17 -5.07 -14.31
CA LEU A 289 4.49 -5.07 -13.02
C LEU A 289 3.92 -3.68 -12.76
N TRP A 290 2.73 -3.67 -12.17
CA TRP A 290 1.98 -2.51 -11.71
C TRP A 290 1.41 -2.78 -10.32
N ILE A 291 0.98 -1.72 -9.65
CA ILE A 291 0.25 -1.79 -8.37
C ILE A 291 -1.20 -1.43 -8.70
N GLU A 292 -2.11 -2.35 -8.44
CA GLU A 292 -3.55 -2.17 -8.63
C GLU A 292 -4.19 -1.63 -7.34
N ASP A 293 -3.82 -2.23 -6.21
CA ASP A 293 -4.29 -1.82 -4.88
C ASP A 293 -3.22 -2.11 -3.83
N ALA A 294 -3.15 -1.30 -2.78
CA ALA A 294 -2.20 -1.47 -1.69
C ALA A 294 -2.76 -0.91 -0.39
N ASN A 295 -2.81 -1.75 0.63
CA ASN A 295 -3.24 -1.40 1.98
C ASN A 295 -2.21 -1.89 2.97
N SER A 296 -1.95 -1.09 4.01
CA SER A 296 -1.07 -1.48 5.10
C SER A 296 -1.46 -0.80 6.40
N TYR A 297 -1.13 -1.44 7.51
CA TYR A 297 -1.07 -0.79 8.81
C TYR A 297 0.25 -1.16 9.49
N ALA A 298 0.61 -0.37 10.50
CA ALA A 298 1.75 -0.66 11.35
C ALA A 298 1.34 -0.60 12.82
N ALA A 299 2.11 -1.29 13.66
CA ALA A 299 1.96 -1.30 15.11
C ALA A 299 3.32 -1.03 15.77
N ASN A 300 3.27 -0.50 16.99
CA ASN A 300 4.43 -0.08 17.78
C ASN A 300 5.34 0.92 17.03
N VAL A 301 4.72 1.80 16.23
CA VAL A 301 5.39 2.77 15.36
C VAL A 301 5.28 4.19 15.92
N ASP A 302 6.31 5.01 15.72
CA ASP A 302 6.23 6.45 16.00
C ASP A 302 5.29 7.14 14.99
N CYS A 303 4.26 7.82 15.50
CA CYS A 303 3.21 8.39 14.67
C CYS A 303 3.66 9.55 13.79
N ALA A 304 4.56 10.40 14.30
CA ALA A 304 5.09 11.52 13.53
C ALA A 304 5.97 11.04 12.35
N ALA A 305 6.65 9.91 12.50
CA ALA A 305 7.33 9.22 11.41
C ALA A 305 6.33 8.54 10.47
N TYR A 306 5.34 7.83 11.02
CA TYR A 306 4.36 7.06 10.25
C TYR A 306 3.48 7.95 9.37
N ASP A 307 3.11 9.15 9.83
CA ASP A 307 2.43 10.20 9.06
C ASP A 307 3.23 10.70 7.85
N LYS A 308 4.52 10.36 7.76
CA LYS A 308 5.40 10.65 6.62
C LYS A 308 5.73 9.41 5.81
N GLY A 309 5.09 8.28 6.11
CA GLY A 309 5.37 6.98 5.49
C GLY A 309 6.69 6.35 5.94
N LEU A 310 7.22 6.77 7.10
CA LEU A 310 8.51 6.30 7.64
C LEU A 310 8.29 5.45 8.89
N LEU A 311 9.11 4.42 9.06
CA LEU A 311 9.14 3.63 10.29
C LEU A 311 10.16 4.20 11.27
N ASN A 312 9.73 4.35 12.51
CA ASN A 312 10.59 4.46 13.68
C ASN A 312 9.88 3.76 14.84
N LEU A 313 10.64 3.35 15.86
CA LEU A 313 10.08 2.71 17.02
C LEU A 313 9.23 3.71 17.81
N GLY A 314 7.98 3.34 18.10
CA GLY A 314 7.10 4.14 18.93
C GLY A 314 7.57 4.20 20.39
N THR A 315 7.06 5.17 21.14
CA THR A 315 7.15 5.16 22.60
C THR A 315 5.99 4.34 23.15
N HIS A 316 6.26 3.39 24.04
CA HIS A 316 5.23 2.54 24.66
C HIS A 316 3.99 3.33 25.11
N SER A 317 2.84 2.98 24.56
CA SER A 317 1.53 3.30 25.14
C SER A 317 0.97 2.02 25.79
N SER A 318 0.39 2.16 26.96
CA SER A 318 -0.23 1.06 27.72
C SER A 318 -1.53 0.54 27.06
N ASP A 319 -2.03 1.25 26.06
CA ASP A 319 -3.34 1.06 25.41
C ASP A 319 -3.20 0.48 23.99
N GLY A 320 -2.03 -0.08 23.65
CA GLY A 320 -1.76 -0.66 22.33
C GLY A 320 -2.62 -1.89 22.02
N PRO A 321 -2.79 -2.23 20.72
CA PRO A 321 -3.55 -3.41 20.29
C PRO A 321 -2.93 -4.71 20.83
N ASP A 322 -3.74 -5.76 20.92
CA ASP A 322 -3.29 -7.11 21.27
C ASP A 322 -2.12 -7.52 20.37
N LEU A 323 -0.94 -7.68 20.99
CA LEU A 323 0.32 -7.93 20.30
C LEU A 323 0.25 -9.23 19.49
N ASP A 324 -0.43 -10.26 19.96
CA ASP A 324 -0.52 -11.54 19.24
C ASP A 324 -1.33 -11.40 17.94
N ALA A 325 -2.39 -10.59 17.97
CA ALA A 325 -3.22 -10.33 16.79
C ALA A 325 -2.48 -9.47 15.73
N VAL A 326 -1.52 -8.64 16.14
CA VAL A 326 -0.64 -7.87 15.24
C VAL A 326 0.30 -8.77 14.44
N PHE A 327 0.67 -9.93 14.97
CA PHE A 327 1.55 -10.87 14.29
C PHE A 327 0.80 -11.88 13.40
N ASP A 328 -0.53 -12.00 13.51
CA ASP A 328 -1.30 -12.95 12.71
C ASP A 328 -1.63 -12.38 11.31
N PRO A 329 -1.11 -12.99 10.22
CA PRO A 329 -1.44 -12.54 8.87
C PRO A 329 -2.92 -12.71 8.50
N ALA A 330 -3.66 -13.58 9.21
CA ALA A 330 -5.08 -13.81 9.00
C ALA A 330 -5.98 -12.90 9.85
N ALA A 331 -5.43 -12.22 10.86
CA ALA A 331 -6.20 -11.31 11.69
C ALA A 331 -6.65 -10.09 10.88
N THR A 332 -7.93 -9.73 11.04
CA THR A 332 -8.42 -8.41 10.67
C THR A 332 -8.35 -7.58 11.95
N LEU A 333 -7.46 -6.60 12.00
CA LEU A 333 -7.36 -5.72 13.14
C LEU A 333 -8.25 -4.49 12.93
N ASP A 334 -9.12 -4.25 13.89
CA ASP A 334 -9.74 -2.94 14.10
C ASP A 334 -8.75 -2.14 14.96
N LEU A 335 -7.92 -1.32 14.31
CA LEU A 335 -6.98 -0.44 14.99
C LEU A 335 -7.65 0.93 15.13
N PRO A 336 -8.19 1.28 16.32
CA PRO A 336 -8.58 2.65 16.60
C PRO A 336 -7.29 3.46 16.64
N ASP A 337 -7.01 4.12 15.51
CA ASP A 337 -5.77 4.82 15.22
C ASP A 337 -4.56 3.87 15.06
N THR A 338 -3.77 4.07 14.00
CA THR A 338 -2.64 3.17 13.59
C THR A 338 -1.38 3.41 14.43
N CYS A 339 -1.65 3.81 15.68
CA CYS A 339 -0.91 4.70 16.54
C CYS A 339 -1.73 4.86 17.83
#